data_AF-A0A2R6IJH2-F1
#
_entry.id   AF-A0A2R6IJH2-F1
#
_cell.length_a   1.000
_cell.length_b   1.000
_cell.length_c   1.000
_cell.angle_alpha   90.00
_cell.angle_beta   90.00
_cell.angle_gamma   90.00
#
_symmetry.space_group_name_H-M   'P 1'
#
loop_
_entity.id
_entity.type
_entity.pdbx_description
1 polymer ?
#
loop_
_entity_poly.entity_id
_entity_poly.type
_entity_poly.pdbx_seq_one_letter_code
_entity_poly.pdbx_strand_id
1 'polypeptide(L)' 'MCPYCDRPFRTDHARDLHVGESHDPTESERERYEAALETERDDLWLFHARAVVGLGATYSATVILYMVVLGSGIL' A
#
# COMPACT_ATOMS: atom_id res chain seq x y z
N MET A 1 -8.66 -22.06 -3.20
CA MET A 1 -9.96 -22.43 -2.59
C MET A 1 -9.78 -22.43 -1.07
N CYS A 2 -10.76 -21.96 -0.30
CA CYS A 2 -10.69 -21.98 1.16
C CYS A 2 -10.98 -23.39 1.70
N PRO A 3 -10.16 -23.92 2.63
CA PRO A 3 -10.34 -25.27 3.17
C PRO A 3 -11.54 -25.41 4.12
N TYR A 4 -12.09 -24.30 4.64
CA TYR A 4 -13.19 -24.32 5.62
C TYR A 4 -14.58 -24.14 5.02
N CYS A 5 -14.67 -23.42 3.90
CA CYS A 5 -15.96 -23.01 3.31
C CYS A 5 -16.03 -23.20 1.80
N ASP A 6 -15.01 -23.82 1.20
CA ASP A 6 -14.91 -24.10 -0.24
C ASP A 6 -15.05 -22.86 -1.15
N ARG A 7 -14.94 -21.65 -0.59
CA ARG A 7 -15.03 -20.40 -1.37
C ARG A 7 -13.83 -20.31 -2.33
N PRO A 8 -14.05 -20.02 -3.63
CA PRO A 8 -12.98 -19.83 -4.58
C PRO A 8 -12.33 -18.45 -4.40
N PHE A 9 -11.00 -18.42 -4.50
CA PHE A 9 -10.19 -17.20 -4.44
C PHE A 9 -9.24 -17.17 -5.65
N ARG A 10 -8.97 -15.97 -6.16
CA ARG A 10 -8.09 -15.76 -7.32
C ARG A 10 -6.61 -15.83 -6.97
N THR A 11 -6.25 -15.56 -5.72
CA THR A 11 -4.88 -15.55 -5.23
C THR A 11 -4.82 -16.26 -3.88
N ASP A 12 -3.66 -16.83 -3.57
CA ASP A 12 -3.40 -17.42 -2.25
C ASP A 12 -3.47 -16.38 -1.14
N HIS A 13 -2.98 -15.17 -1.40
CA HIS A 13 -3.08 -14.02 -0.50
C HIS A 13 -4.52 -13.71 -0.07
N ALA A 14 -5.47 -13.63 -1.01
CA ALA A 14 -6.87 -13.35 -0.68
C ALA A 14 -7.53 -14.51 0.10
N ARG A 15 -7.09 -15.75 -0.14
CA ARG A 15 -7.51 -16.90 0.65
C ARG A 15 -6.96 -16.80 2.07
N ASP A 16 -5.68 -16.48 2.22
CA ASP A 16 -5.01 -16.47 3.53
C ASP A 16 -5.54 -15.34 4.42
N LEU A 17 -5.85 -14.16 3.85
CA LEU A 17 -6.62 -13.10 4.52
C LEU A 17 -7.97 -13.61 5.02
N HIS A 18 -8.75 -14.24 4.13
CA HIS A 18 -10.07 -14.75 4.48
C HIS A 18 -10.04 -15.81 5.58
N VAL A 19 -9.04 -16.70 5.57
CA VAL A 19 -8.90 -17.75 6.59
C VAL A 19 -8.68 -17.13 7.97
N GLY A 20 -7.78 -16.15 8.09
CA GLY A 20 -7.53 -15.47 9.37
C GLY A 20 -8.69 -14.59 9.86
N GLU A 21 -9.48 -14.01 8.96
CA GLU A 21 -10.60 -13.11 9.33
C GLU A 21 -11.91 -13.84 9.63
N SER A 22 -12.20 -14.93 8.92
CA SER A 22 -13.53 -15.55 8.90
C SER A 22 -13.61 -16.92 9.57
N HIS A 23 -12.47 -17.51 9.92
CA HIS A 23 -12.39 -18.86 10.51
C HIS A 23 -11.47 -18.84 11.74
N ASP A 24 -11.41 -19.95 12.45
CA ASP A 24 -10.44 -20.16 13.55
C ASP A 24 -9.19 -20.84 12.96
N PRO A 25 -8.11 -20.07 12.66
CA PRO A 25 -6.96 -20.59 11.94
C PRO A 25 -6.05 -21.42 12.85
N THR A 26 -5.42 -22.45 12.28
CA THR A 26 -4.25 -23.08 12.91
C THR A 26 -3.09 -22.08 13.03
N GLU A 27 -2.08 -22.39 13.85
CA GLU A 27 -0.88 -21.52 13.96
C GLU A 27 -0.21 -21.27 12.60
N SER A 28 -0.13 -22.30 11.74
CA SER A 28 0.44 -22.17 10.39
C SER A 28 -0.39 -21.30 9.45
N GLU A 29 -1.71 -21.24 9.67
CA GLU A 29 -2.62 -20.36 8.92
C GLU A 29 -2.56 -18.94 9.42
N ARG A 30 -2.38 -18.76 10.73
CA ARG A 30 -2.17 -17.46 11.34
C ARG A 30 -0.88 -16.81 10.85
N GLU A 31 0.22 -17.57 10.75
CA GLU A 31 1.47 -17.06 10.14
C GLU A 31 1.26 -16.61 8.69
N ARG A 32 0.52 -17.39 7.89
CA ARG A 32 0.20 -17.01 6.50
C ARG A 32 -0.67 -15.77 6.41
N TYR A 33 -1.65 -15.65 7.32
CA TYR A 33 -2.48 -14.47 7.45
C TYR A 33 -1.65 -13.23 7.80
N GLU A 34 -0.76 -13.33 8.78
CA GLU A 34 0.12 -12.23 9.19
C GLU A 34 1.05 -11.78 8.06
N ALA A 35 1.64 -12.72 7.31
CA ALA A 35 2.45 -12.41 6.14
C ALA A 35 1.64 -11.74 5.01
N ALA A 36 0.39 -12.16 4.80
CA ALA A 36 -0.51 -11.52 3.85
C ALA A 36 -0.83 -10.08 4.28
N LEU A 37 -1.17 -9.85 5.55
CA LEU A 37 -1.41 -8.50 6.09
C LEU A 37 -0.19 -7.58 5.95
N GLU A 38 1.01 -8.10 6.23
CA GLU A 38 2.25 -7.34 6.08
C GLU A 38 2.47 -6.92 4.63
N THR A 39 2.17 -7.80 3.68
CA THR A 39 2.24 -7.49 2.24
C THR A 39 1.27 -6.36 1.85
N GLU A 40 0.00 -6.42 2.30
CA GLU A 40 -0.97 -5.34 2.03
C GLU A 40 -0.54 -4.00 2.63
N ARG A 41 -0.01 -4.04 3.86
CA ARG A 41 0.48 -2.85 4.57
C ARG A 41 1.64 -2.21 3.82
N ASP A 42 2.58 -3.01 3.33
CA ASP A 42 3.76 -2.51 2.62
C ASP A 42 3.37 -1.89 1.26
N ASP A 43 2.44 -2.51 0.52
CA ASP A 43 1.92 -1.95 -0.73
C ASP A 43 1.20 -0.61 -0.52
N LEU A 44 0.36 -0.52 0.51
CA LEU A 44 -0.32 0.73 0.89
C LEU A 44 0.68 1.81 1.31
N TRP A 45 1.68 1.43 2.09
CA TRP A 45 2.73 2.34 2.54
C TRP A 45 3.55 2.87 1.38
N LEU A 46 3.94 2.02 0.42
CA LEU A 46 4.69 2.42 -0.78
C LEU A 46 3.88 3.39 -1.66
N PHE A 47 2.59 3.11 -1.85
CA PHE A 47 1.70 4.03 -2.55
C PHE A 47 1.64 5.40 -1.86
N HIS A 48 1.46 5.41 -0.54
CA HIS A 48 1.40 6.63 0.26
C HIS A 48 2.73 7.40 0.22
N ALA A 49 3.86 6.71 0.36
CA ALA A 49 5.20 7.30 0.25
C ALA A 49 5.41 7.93 -1.12
N ARG A 50 5.03 7.24 -2.21
CA ARG A 50 5.12 7.79 -3.57
C ARG A 50 4.26 9.03 -3.77
N ALA A 51 3.06 9.05 -3.19
CA ALA A 51 2.18 10.22 -3.24
C ALA A 51 2.78 11.42 -2.50
N VAL A 52 3.28 11.22 -1.27
CA VAL A 52 3.92 12.27 -0.47
C VAL A 52 5.18 12.81 -1.17
N VAL A 53 6.04 11.93 -1.70
CA VAL A 53 7.24 12.33 -2.46
C VAL A 53 6.86 13.13 -3.71
N GLY A 54 5.86 12.67 -4.46
CA GLY A 54 5.39 13.38 -5.67
C GLY A 54 4.83 14.77 -5.34
N LEU A 55 4.04 14.90 -4.29
CA LEU A 55 3.51 16.17 -3.81
C LEU A 55 4.63 17.11 -3.35
N GLY A 56 5.56 16.61 -2.53
CA GLY A 56 6.70 17.39 -2.03
C GLY A 56 7.62 17.87 -3.16
N ALA A 57 7.89 17.02 -4.15
CA ALA A 57 8.66 17.38 -5.34
C ALA A 57 7.95 18.45 -6.17
N THR A 58 6.65 18.31 -6.41
CA THR A 58 5.85 19.27 -7.17
C THR A 58 5.79 20.63 -6.48
N TYR A 59 5.54 20.64 -5.17
CA TYR A 59 5.55 21.86 -4.37
C TYR A 59 6.92 22.54 -4.41
N SER A 60 7.99 21.78 -4.16
CA SER A 60 9.37 22.30 -4.19
C SER A 60 9.72 22.89 -5.56
N ALA A 61 9.39 22.19 -6.64
CA ALA A 61 9.60 22.66 -8.00
C ALA A 61 8.82 23.95 -8.28
N THR A 62 7.57 24.04 -7.81
CA THR A 62 6.74 25.24 -7.95
C THR A 62 7.34 26.43 -7.20
N VAL A 63 7.80 26.22 -5.96
CA VAL A 63 8.46 27.25 -5.17
C VAL A 63 9.75 27.71 -5.84
N ILE A 64 10.59 26.79 -6.30
CA ILE A 64 11.83 27.12 -7.01
C ILE A 64 11.52 27.90 -8.29
N LEU A 65 10.56 27.44 -9.09
CA LEU A 65 10.14 28.12 -10.32
C LEU A 65 9.64 29.54 -10.01
N TYR A 66 8.81 29.69 -8.98
CA TYR A 66 8.33 30.99 -8.53
C TYR A 66 9.48 31.92 -8.12
N MET A 67 10.45 31.42 -7.35
CA MET A 67 11.63 32.19 -6.96
C MET A 67 12.49 32.58 -8.16
N VAL A 68 12.64 31.71 -9.16
CA VAL A 68 13.36 32.01 -10.41
C VAL A 68 12.63 33.12 -11.17
N VAL A 69 11.31 33.01 -11.35
CA VAL A 69 10.52 34.03 -12.05
C VAL A 69 10.63 35.37 -11.33
N LEU A 70 10.42 35.38 -10.00
CA LEU A 70 10.52 36.59 -9.19
C LEU A 70 11.94 37.19 -9.22
N GLY A 71 12.98 36.36 -9.08
CA GLY A 71 14.38 36.80 -9.07
C GLY A 71 14.92 37.21 -10.44
N SER A 72 14.32 36.70 -11.53
CA SER A 72 14.69 37.06 -12.90
C SER A 72 14.10 38.39 -13.37
N GLY A 73 13.21 39.02 -12.60
CA GLY A 73 12.56 40.28 -12.96
C GLY A 73 11.63 40.18 -14.18
N ILE A 74 11.16 38.97 -14.49
CA ILE A 74 10.21 38.69 -15.58
C ILE A 74 8.76 39.07 -15.18
N LEU A 75 8.52 39.31 -13.89
CA LEU A 75 7.27 39.82 -13.31
C LEU A 75 7.42 41.27 -12.85
#